data_AF-A0A6J8CBV3-F1
#
_entry.id   AF-A0A6J8CBV3-F1
#
_cell.length_a   1.000
_cell.length_b   1.000
_cell.length_c   1.000
_cell.angle_alpha   90.00
_cell.angle_beta   90.00
_cell.angle_gamma   90.00
#
_symmetry.space_group_name_H-M   'P 1'
#
loop_
_entity.id
_entity.type
_entity.pdbx_description
1 polymer ?
#
loop_
_entity_poly.entity_id
_entity_poly.type
_entity_poly.pdbx_seq_one_letter_code
_entity_poly.pdbx_strand_id
1 'polypeptide(L)'
;MHSRCIKNGRWESSTPRSSKYSRRDDVDSSVVNNVQLEVEVGNEAEVKEECDDLDGIEPMHQEMGVQCTILGRFSIENLVNDPKRIQYYTSFRDCDHFMLFFNCLGPAVNELNYQCLSLTPKDQLFLCLMKLRQNKEDLELSFLFEVSESTVSKIVITWINFMYFQLKEINIWPSRDIVTDYMPDDFKYKFATTRVILDATETLIQKPSHVDAQSVTWFSYKHKNTIKTMIGCTPRGTVSYVSDAYGGSASDRQIIEKSELLQLNLNLFEQVSIMADRGIMVQDLFAAQDVKVNTPTMLKGKSQLEPEGSCKGQE
;
A
#
# COMPACT_ATOMS: atom_id res chain seq x y z
N MET A 1 38.75 22.66 -9.24
CA MET A 1 39.49 22.76 -10.51
C MET A 1 38.63 22.14 -11.61
N HIS A 2 38.03 22.98 -12.46
CA HIS A 2 37.12 22.56 -13.53
C HIS A 2 37.84 22.69 -14.88
N SER A 3 37.92 21.60 -15.65
CA SER A 3 38.38 21.65 -17.04
C SER A 3 37.19 21.63 -17.98
N ARG A 4 37.01 22.75 -18.69
CA ARG A 4 36.15 22.89 -19.87
C ARG A 4 36.91 22.40 -21.09
N CYS A 5 36.20 21.84 -22.07
CA CYS A 5 36.64 21.88 -23.45
C CYS A 5 35.42 22.07 -24.37
N ILE A 6 35.37 23.21 -25.05
CA ILE A 6 34.50 23.53 -26.19
C ILE A 6 35.42 23.62 -27.40
N LYS A 7 35.02 23.02 -28.53
CA LYS A 7 35.54 23.40 -29.86
C LYS A 7 34.41 23.45 -30.88
N ASN A 8 34.37 24.59 -31.59
CA ASN A 8 33.65 24.94 -32.82
C ASN A 8 32.13 25.17 -32.63
N GLY A 9 31.54 26.36 -32.73
CA GLY A 9 31.95 27.57 -33.44
C GLY A 9 30.80 28.03 -34.35
N ARG A 10 29.98 28.96 -33.84
CA ARG A 10 28.97 29.81 -34.52
C ARG A 10 27.51 29.31 -34.67
N TRP A 11 26.64 30.28 -34.42
CA TRP A 11 25.18 30.29 -34.35
C TRP A 11 24.54 30.46 -35.74
N GLU A 12 23.35 29.88 -35.97
CA GLU A 12 22.31 30.53 -36.77
C GLU A 12 20.92 29.87 -36.58
N SER A 13 19.93 30.74 -36.39
CA SER A 13 18.49 30.49 -36.33
C SER A 13 17.89 30.33 -37.73
N SER A 14 16.97 29.38 -37.92
CA SER A 14 16.06 29.41 -39.07
C SER A 14 14.82 28.51 -38.88
N THR A 15 13.67 29.13 -38.64
CA THR A 15 12.40 28.66 -39.23
C THR A 15 12.32 29.21 -40.65
N PRO A 16 11.80 28.47 -41.64
CA PRO A 16 10.42 28.82 -42.06
C PRO A 16 9.58 27.70 -42.71
N ARG A 17 8.27 28.01 -42.71
CA ARG A 17 7.25 27.79 -43.76
C ARG A 17 6.45 26.48 -43.82
N SER A 18 5.20 26.67 -43.45
CA SER A 18 3.98 26.05 -43.99
C SER A 18 3.96 25.89 -45.52
N SER A 19 3.33 24.81 -45.99
CA SER A 19 2.49 24.84 -47.18
C SER A 19 1.17 24.11 -46.92
N LYS A 20 0.09 24.78 -47.31
CA LYS A 20 -1.30 24.32 -47.36
C LYS A 20 -1.56 23.67 -48.72
N TYR A 21 -2.50 22.73 -48.82
CA TYR A 21 -3.47 22.59 -49.92
C TYR A 21 -4.61 21.68 -49.40
N SER A 22 -5.73 22.26 -48.95
CA SER A 22 -7.05 22.45 -49.64
C SER A 22 -7.96 21.21 -49.56
N ARG A 23 -9.01 21.21 -48.73
CA ARG A 23 -10.39 21.71 -48.99
C ARG A 23 -11.07 21.10 -50.23
N ARG A 24 -12.16 20.37 -49.99
CA ARG A 24 -13.55 20.68 -50.44
C ARG A 24 -14.51 20.18 -49.35
N ASP A 25 -15.23 21.08 -48.67
CA ASP A 25 -16.59 21.61 -48.96
C ASP A 25 -17.66 20.56 -48.56
N ASP A 26 -18.32 20.67 -47.40
CA ASP A 26 -19.39 21.60 -46.95
C ASP A 26 -20.82 21.13 -47.30
N VAL A 27 -21.77 21.57 -46.43
CA VAL A 27 -23.25 21.46 -46.42
C VAL A 27 -23.72 20.44 -45.36
N ASP A 28 -24.17 20.78 -44.15
CA ASP A 28 -25.06 21.82 -43.55
C ASP A 28 -26.40 21.22 -43.07
N SER A 29 -26.83 21.75 -41.92
CA SER A 29 -28.19 21.90 -41.41
C SER A 29 -28.83 20.76 -40.59
N SER A 30 -28.83 21.01 -39.28
CA SER A 30 -30.02 21.04 -38.39
C SER A 30 -31.11 19.98 -38.56
N VAL A 31 -31.30 19.13 -37.55
CA VAL A 31 -32.63 18.82 -36.99
C VAL A 31 -32.47 18.55 -35.49
N VAL A 32 -32.97 19.48 -34.67
CA VAL A 32 -33.36 19.24 -33.28
C VAL A 32 -34.79 18.70 -33.36
N ASN A 33 -35.08 17.52 -32.80
CA ASN A 33 -36.46 17.10 -32.57
C ASN A 33 -36.60 16.45 -31.19
N ASN A 34 -37.42 17.15 -30.40
CA ASN A 34 -38.09 16.70 -29.19
C ASN A 34 -38.95 15.46 -29.48
N VAL A 35 -39.02 14.54 -28.52
CA VAL A 35 -40.16 13.63 -28.39
C VAL A 35 -40.66 13.75 -26.96
N GLN A 36 -41.69 14.59 -26.79
CA GLN A 36 -42.71 14.44 -25.76
C GLN A 36 -43.74 13.45 -26.29
N LEU A 37 -44.12 12.48 -25.46
CA LEU A 37 -45.39 11.76 -25.59
C LEU A 37 -46.01 11.68 -24.19
N GLU A 38 -47.00 12.53 -23.98
CA GLU A 38 -48.06 12.40 -22.98
C GLU A 38 -49.07 11.32 -23.42
N VAL A 39 -49.82 10.79 -22.44
CA VAL A 39 -51.21 10.24 -22.45
C VAL A 39 -51.28 9.23 -21.28
N GLU A 40 -52.22 9.18 -20.34
CA GLU A 40 -53.38 9.98 -19.92
C GLU A 40 -53.76 9.52 -18.50
N VAL A 41 -54.51 10.34 -17.78
CA VAL A 41 -54.97 10.15 -16.39
C VAL A 41 -56.25 9.30 -16.34
N GLY A 42 -56.34 8.41 -15.36
CA GLY A 42 -57.55 7.64 -15.03
C GLY A 42 -57.84 7.64 -13.53
N ASN A 43 -58.67 8.59 -13.12
CA ASN A 43 -59.58 8.73 -11.97
C ASN A 43 -59.25 8.22 -10.54
N GLU A 44 -59.47 9.16 -9.64
CA GLU A 44 -59.58 9.10 -8.18
C GLU A 44 -60.68 8.13 -7.69
N ALA A 45 -60.41 7.46 -6.57
CA ALA A 45 -61.43 6.95 -5.67
C ALA A 45 -61.09 7.38 -4.23
N GLU A 46 -61.83 8.37 -3.74
CA GLU A 46 -61.93 8.70 -2.32
C GLU A 46 -62.54 7.50 -1.57
N VAL A 47 -61.87 7.05 -0.50
CA VAL A 47 -62.50 6.20 0.51
C VAL A 47 -62.50 6.96 1.82
N LYS A 48 -63.72 7.26 2.27
CA LYS A 48 -64.05 7.93 3.52
C LYS A 48 -63.64 7.07 4.72
N GLU A 49 -63.02 7.70 5.71
CA GLU A 49 -62.96 7.18 7.07
C GLU A 49 -64.36 7.19 7.67
N GLU A 50 -64.80 6.04 8.17
CA GLU A 50 -65.90 5.93 9.13
C GLU A 50 -65.47 4.97 10.23
N CYS A 51 -65.34 5.53 11.43
CA CYS A 51 -65.10 4.86 12.70
C CYS A 51 -66.45 4.32 13.21
N ASP A 52 -66.47 3.13 13.81
CA ASP A 52 -67.05 2.92 15.15
C ASP A 52 -66.91 1.45 15.59
N ASP A 53 -66.28 1.31 16.77
CA ASP A 53 -66.49 0.36 17.85
C ASP A 53 -66.46 -1.16 17.62
N LEU A 54 -65.33 -1.77 18.01
CA LEU A 54 -65.31 -3.08 18.65
C LEU A 54 -64.46 -3.05 19.92
N ASP A 55 -65.15 -2.98 21.04
CA ASP A 55 -64.64 -3.14 22.40
C ASP A 55 -63.88 -4.47 22.58
N GLY A 56 -62.74 -4.37 23.27
CA GLY A 56 -62.35 -5.36 24.28
C GLY A 56 -61.54 -6.57 23.83
N ILE A 57 -60.27 -6.37 23.45
CA ILE A 57 -59.17 -7.31 23.76
C ILE A 57 -57.92 -6.46 24.01
N GLU A 58 -57.43 -6.39 25.25
CA GLU A 58 -56.10 -5.84 25.54
C GLU A 58 -55.03 -6.77 24.96
N PRO A 59 -54.20 -6.36 24.00
CA PRO A 59 -53.00 -7.09 23.72
C PRO A 59 -51.90 -6.49 24.60
N MET A 60 -51.35 -7.32 25.48
CA MET A 60 -50.16 -7.04 26.26
C MET A 60 -48.97 -6.85 25.29
N HIS A 61 -48.87 -5.68 24.67
CA HIS A 61 -47.74 -5.30 23.83
C HIS A 61 -46.61 -4.90 24.77
N GLN A 62 -45.77 -5.88 25.10
CA GLN A 62 -44.42 -5.58 25.52
C GLN A 62 -43.73 -4.96 24.29
N GLU A 63 -43.61 -3.63 24.28
CA GLU A 63 -42.71 -2.94 23.38
C GLU A 63 -41.29 -3.47 23.63
N MET A 64 -40.92 -4.53 22.92
CA MET A 64 -39.53 -4.78 22.59
C MET A 64 -39.14 -3.72 21.58
N GLY A 65 -38.91 -2.50 22.09
CA GLY A 65 -38.21 -1.48 21.33
C GLY A 65 -36.88 -2.09 20.91
N VAL A 66 -36.75 -2.44 19.63
CA VAL A 66 -35.44 -2.66 19.05
C VAL A 66 -34.80 -1.28 19.12
N GLN A 67 -33.99 -1.04 20.14
CA GLN A 67 -33.19 0.17 20.20
C GLN A 67 -32.21 0.08 19.04
N CYS A 68 -32.63 0.57 17.87
CA CYS A 68 -31.74 0.94 16.81
C CYS A 68 -31.01 2.16 17.37
N THR A 69 -29.94 1.95 18.12
CA THR A 69 -28.93 2.98 18.27
C THR A 69 -28.59 3.35 16.85
N ILE A 70 -29.00 4.55 16.42
CA ILE A 70 -28.36 5.23 15.30
C ILE A 70 -26.88 5.06 15.63
N LEU A 71 -26.18 4.23 14.85
CA LEU A 71 -24.75 4.10 14.96
C LEU A 71 -24.24 5.47 14.53
N GLY A 72 -24.17 6.39 15.49
CA GLY A 72 -23.54 7.67 15.28
C GLY A 72 -22.15 7.41 14.74
N ARG A 73 -21.64 8.36 13.96
CA ARG A 73 -20.30 8.37 13.39
C ARG A 73 -19.33 7.38 14.03
N PHE A 74 -18.82 6.47 13.21
CA PHE A 74 -17.87 5.47 13.65
C PHE A 74 -16.63 6.15 14.24
N SER A 75 -16.31 5.81 15.48
CA SER A 75 -15.24 6.44 16.25
C SER A 75 -14.53 5.42 17.11
N ILE A 76 -13.22 5.62 17.30
CA ILE A 76 -12.40 4.77 18.17
C ILE A 76 -12.90 4.80 19.62
N GLU A 77 -13.45 5.93 20.07
CA GLU A 77 -13.93 6.10 21.45
C GLU A 77 -15.14 5.21 21.74
N ASN A 78 -15.92 4.87 20.71
CA ASN A 78 -17.05 3.96 20.80
C ASN A 78 -16.64 2.48 20.87
N LEU A 79 -15.35 2.17 20.69
CA LEU A 79 -14.82 0.79 20.63
C LEU A 79 -13.89 0.43 21.80
N VAL A 80 -13.76 1.30 22.81
CA VAL A 80 -12.86 1.11 23.96
C VAL A 80 -13.07 -0.24 24.65
N ASN A 81 -14.33 -0.69 24.77
CA ASN A 81 -14.70 -1.94 25.43
C ASN A 81 -14.91 -3.12 24.47
N ASP A 82 -14.53 -2.98 23.19
CA ASP A 82 -14.67 -4.04 22.17
C ASP A 82 -13.31 -4.38 21.52
N PRO A 83 -12.44 -5.13 22.22
CA PRO A 83 -11.13 -5.50 21.71
C PRO A 83 -11.22 -6.35 20.43
N LYS A 84 -12.31 -7.10 20.24
CA LYS A 84 -12.52 -7.90 19.03
C LYS A 84 -12.67 -7.00 17.80
N ARG A 85 -13.48 -5.94 17.90
CA ARG A 85 -13.61 -4.96 16.82
C ARG A 85 -12.31 -4.20 16.61
N ILE A 86 -11.60 -3.78 17.66
CA ILE A 86 -10.30 -3.10 17.50
C ILE A 86 -9.32 -3.98 16.72
N GLN A 87 -9.20 -5.26 17.09
CA GLN A 87 -8.32 -6.21 16.40
C GLN A 87 -8.74 -6.45 14.95
N TYR A 88 -10.05 -6.59 14.70
CA TYR A 88 -10.58 -6.73 13.35
C TYR A 88 -10.25 -5.51 12.47
N TYR A 89 -10.43 -4.30 13.01
CA TYR A 89 -10.28 -3.05 12.25
C TYR A 89 -8.82 -2.59 12.10
N THR A 90 -7.97 -2.83 13.08
CA THR A 90 -6.61 -2.22 13.14
C THR A 90 -5.48 -3.23 13.28
N SER A 91 -5.78 -4.48 13.63
CA SER A 91 -4.82 -5.52 14.08
C SER A 91 -4.22 -5.30 15.48
N PHE A 92 -4.49 -4.17 16.14
CA PHE A 92 -4.10 -3.98 17.52
C PHE A 92 -4.95 -4.84 18.45
N ARG A 93 -4.37 -5.32 19.56
CA ARG A 93 -5.06 -6.31 20.42
C ARG A 93 -6.29 -5.70 21.13
N ASP A 94 -6.23 -4.41 21.43
CA ASP A 94 -7.23 -3.66 22.20
C ASP A 94 -7.01 -2.15 21.99
N CYS A 95 -7.88 -1.34 22.61
CA CYS A 95 -7.80 0.12 22.53
C CYS A 95 -6.53 0.68 23.17
N ASP A 96 -5.98 0.04 24.21
CA ASP A 96 -4.75 0.51 24.87
C ASP A 96 -3.54 0.41 23.93
N HIS A 97 -3.44 -0.68 23.15
CA HIS A 97 -2.40 -0.79 22.11
C HIS A 97 -2.55 0.26 21.01
N PHE A 98 -3.79 0.53 20.58
CA PHE A 98 -4.04 1.60 19.62
C PHE A 98 -3.58 2.96 20.18
N MET A 99 -3.94 3.26 21.43
CA MET A 99 -3.59 4.52 22.07
C MET A 99 -2.09 4.63 22.31
N LEU A 100 -1.42 3.53 22.68
CA LEU A 100 0.04 3.47 22.79
C LEU A 100 0.70 3.84 21.46
N PHE A 101 0.26 3.22 20.35
CA PHE A 101 0.78 3.54 19.02
C PHE A 101 0.49 5.00 18.64
N PHE A 102 -0.72 5.50 18.85
CA PHE A 102 -1.07 6.90 18.59
C PHE A 102 -0.15 7.86 19.35
N ASN A 103 0.11 7.58 20.64
CA ASN A 103 0.98 8.40 21.46
C ASN A 103 2.45 8.36 20.99
N CYS A 104 2.92 7.23 20.46
CA CYS A 104 4.26 7.11 19.87
C CYS A 104 4.47 8.02 18.65
N LEU A 105 3.40 8.42 17.95
CA LEU A 105 3.49 9.34 16.82
C LEU A 105 3.74 10.80 17.24
N GLY A 106 3.64 11.11 18.53
CA GLY A 106 3.99 12.41 19.10
C GLY A 106 2.99 13.54 18.81
N PRO A 107 3.28 14.77 19.28
CA PRO A 107 2.33 15.89 19.22
C PRO A 107 2.05 16.40 17.80
N ALA A 108 2.93 16.09 16.84
CA ALA A 108 2.81 16.49 15.43
C ALA A 108 1.56 15.93 14.73
N VAL A 109 0.87 14.95 15.33
CA VAL A 109 -0.46 14.49 14.88
C VAL A 109 -1.51 15.61 14.81
N ASN A 110 -1.29 16.73 15.51
CA ASN A 110 -2.18 17.89 15.50
C ASN A 110 -1.80 18.95 14.45
N GLU A 111 -0.65 18.78 13.78
CA GLU A 111 -0.05 19.77 12.87
C GLU A 111 0.09 19.21 11.45
N LEU A 112 -0.82 18.32 11.05
CA LEU A 112 -0.82 17.71 9.73
C LEU A 112 -1.14 18.75 8.64
N ASN A 113 -0.51 18.58 7.47
CA ASN A 113 -0.69 19.45 6.30
C ASN A 113 -2.16 19.56 5.84
N TYR A 114 -2.94 18.50 6.03
CA TYR A 114 -4.37 18.51 5.85
C TYR A 114 -5.05 18.33 7.20
N GLN A 115 -5.92 19.27 7.56
CA GLN A 115 -6.67 19.25 8.80
C GLN A 115 -8.15 18.98 8.51
N CYS A 116 -8.63 17.81 8.91
CA CYS A 116 -10.06 17.52 8.91
C CYS A 116 -10.64 17.96 10.26
N LEU A 117 -11.46 19.02 10.27
CA LEU A 117 -12.11 19.51 11.50
C LEU A 117 -13.27 18.61 11.94
N SER A 118 -13.80 17.79 11.03
CA SER A 118 -14.92 16.89 11.34
C SER A 118 -14.49 15.66 12.14
N LEU A 119 -13.22 15.25 12.09
CA LEU A 119 -12.75 14.03 12.77
C LEU A 119 -11.57 14.34 13.69
N THR A 120 -11.59 13.74 14.88
CA THR A 120 -10.44 13.83 15.80
C THR A 120 -9.21 13.17 15.17
N PRO A 121 -7.97 13.57 15.52
CA PRO A 121 -6.78 12.90 15.01
C PRO A 121 -6.78 11.38 15.27
N LYS A 122 -7.35 10.93 16.40
CA LYS A 122 -7.48 9.49 16.69
C LYS A 122 -8.42 8.80 15.72
N ASP A 123 -9.56 9.39 15.40
CA ASP A 123 -10.50 8.82 14.42
C ASP A 123 -9.93 8.85 13.00
N GLN A 124 -9.14 9.87 12.66
CA GLN A 124 -8.45 9.92 11.38
C GLN A 124 -7.39 8.80 11.27
N LEU A 125 -6.60 8.57 12.33
CA LEU A 125 -5.69 7.42 12.38
C LEU A 125 -6.45 6.10 12.28
N PHE A 126 -7.55 5.96 13.02
CA PHE A 126 -8.38 4.77 13.02
C PHE A 126 -8.93 4.45 11.62
N LEU A 127 -9.48 5.46 10.94
CA LEU A 127 -9.91 5.37 9.53
C LEU A 127 -8.76 4.91 8.63
N CYS A 128 -7.57 5.51 8.78
CA CYS A 128 -6.40 5.14 7.98
C CYS A 128 -5.98 3.68 8.23
N LEU A 129 -5.97 3.21 9.48
CA LEU A 129 -5.63 1.83 9.81
C LEU A 129 -6.68 0.83 9.30
N MET A 130 -7.96 1.19 9.34
CA MET A 130 -9.03 0.39 8.72
C MET A 130 -8.80 0.20 7.22
N LYS A 131 -8.43 1.29 6.52
CA LYS A 131 -8.08 1.25 5.10
C LYS A 131 -6.91 0.31 4.85
N LEU A 132 -5.82 0.45 5.60
CA LEU A 132 -4.61 -0.37 5.44
C LEU A 132 -4.83 -1.85 5.77
N ARG A 133 -5.60 -2.14 6.82
CA ARG A 133 -5.83 -3.52 7.27
C ARG A 133 -6.78 -4.27 6.36
N GLN A 134 -7.88 -3.64 5.96
CA GLN A 134 -8.98 -4.34 5.27
C GLN A 134 -9.12 -3.98 3.81
N ASN A 135 -8.35 -3.02 3.30
CA ASN A 135 -8.49 -2.50 1.93
C ASN A 135 -9.93 -2.05 1.63
N LYS A 136 -10.62 -1.44 2.61
CA LYS A 136 -11.99 -0.92 2.45
C LYS A 136 -12.07 0.13 1.36
N GLU A 137 -13.19 0.23 0.67
CA GLU A 137 -13.40 1.30 -0.31
C GLU A 137 -13.53 2.67 0.37
N ASP A 138 -13.12 3.75 -0.32
CA ASP A 138 -13.28 5.10 0.23
C ASP A 138 -14.75 5.45 0.44
N LEU A 139 -15.64 4.94 -0.43
CA LEU A 139 -17.09 5.05 -0.32
C LEU A 139 -17.63 4.43 0.98
N GLU A 140 -17.20 3.22 1.34
CA GLU A 140 -17.64 2.58 2.58
C GLU A 140 -17.16 3.37 3.81
N LEU A 141 -15.90 3.81 3.81
CA LEU A 141 -15.36 4.62 4.89
C LEU A 141 -16.06 5.98 4.99
N SER A 142 -16.53 6.54 3.88
CA SER A 142 -17.28 7.80 3.85
C SER A 142 -18.59 7.68 4.62
N PHE A 143 -19.30 6.56 4.46
CA PHE A 143 -20.54 6.27 5.21
C PHE A 143 -20.27 6.03 6.68
N LEU A 144 -19.24 5.24 7.02
CA LEU A 144 -18.90 4.91 8.41
C LEU A 144 -18.52 6.16 9.22
N PHE A 145 -17.72 7.05 8.65
CA PHE A 145 -17.20 8.23 9.35
C PHE A 145 -17.99 9.51 9.07
N GLU A 146 -19.08 9.43 8.30
CA GLU A 146 -19.95 10.57 7.93
C GLU A 146 -19.15 11.75 7.34
N VAL A 147 -18.25 11.44 6.42
CA VAL A 147 -17.43 12.42 5.67
C VAL A 147 -17.50 12.11 4.17
N SER A 148 -17.06 13.02 3.31
CA SER A 148 -17.03 12.73 1.86
C SER A 148 -15.88 11.76 1.49
N GLU A 149 -16.02 11.01 0.39
CA GLU A 149 -14.94 10.17 -0.15
C GLU A 149 -13.65 10.95 -0.38
N SER A 150 -13.76 12.20 -0.86
CA SER A 150 -12.62 13.09 -1.02
C SER A 150 -11.89 13.40 0.29
N THR A 151 -12.63 13.43 1.41
CA THR A 151 -12.06 13.63 2.76
C THR A 151 -11.35 12.37 3.22
N VAL A 152 -11.94 11.19 3.02
CA VAL A 152 -11.31 9.89 3.30
C VAL A 152 -9.96 9.80 2.58
N SER A 153 -9.95 10.05 1.27
CA SER A 153 -8.74 10.00 0.45
C SER A 153 -7.64 10.94 0.97
N LYS A 154 -7.99 12.19 1.28
CA LYS A 154 -7.06 13.18 1.86
C LYS A 154 -6.53 12.75 3.22
N ILE A 155 -7.37 12.20 4.09
CA ILE A 155 -6.97 11.67 5.40
C ILE A 155 -5.96 10.54 5.20
N VAL A 156 -6.29 9.53 4.41
CA VAL A 156 -5.43 8.36 4.18
C VAL A 156 -4.05 8.78 3.64
N ILE A 157 -4.01 9.64 2.61
CA ILE A 157 -2.74 10.12 2.03
C ILE A 157 -1.92 10.90 3.07
N THR A 158 -2.57 11.78 3.84
CA THR A 158 -1.89 12.61 4.84
C THR A 158 -1.32 11.76 5.97
N TRP A 159 -2.10 10.81 6.48
CA TRP A 159 -1.68 9.94 7.58
C TRP A 159 -0.62 8.92 7.16
N ILE A 160 -0.70 8.34 5.96
CA ILE A 160 0.35 7.44 5.44
C ILE A 160 1.69 8.19 5.35
N ASN A 161 1.70 9.39 4.75
CA ASN A 161 2.92 10.19 4.63
C ASN A 161 3.47 10.59 5.99
N PHE A 162 2.60 11.05 6.90
CA PHE A 162 3.00 11.40 8.26
C PHE A 162 3.58 10.20 9.01
N MET A 163 2.90 9.05 9.02
CA MET A 163 3.39 7.82 9.64
C MET A 163 4.71 7.37 9.04
N TYR A 164 4.89 7.48 7.71
CA TYR A 164 6.18 7.18 7.08
C TYR A 164 7.30 8.05 7.67
N PHE A 165 7.13 9.37 7.73
CA PHE A 165 8.17 10.26 8.27
C PHE A 165 8.44 10.06 9.76
N GLN A 166 7.44 9.67 10.54
CA GLN A 166 7.65 9.37 11.97
C GLN A 166 8.31 8.02 12.20
N LEU A 167 7.86 6.98 11.47
CA LEU A 167 8.29 5.60 11.72
C LEU A 167 9.61 5.25 11.01
N LYS A 168 10.00 5.95 9.93
CA LYS A 168 11.26 5.68 9.23
C LYS A 168 12.50 5.95 10.09
N GLU A 169 12.38 6.76 11.13
CA GLU A 169 13.47 7.06 12.07
C GLU A 169 13.77 5.87 13.00
N ILE A 170 12.84 4.90 13.07
CA ILE A 170 13.06 3.66 13.82
C ILE A 170 14.07 2.81 13.08
N ASN A 171 15.22 2.56 13.69
CA ASN A 171 16.17 1.60 13.17
C ASN A 171 15.59 0.18 13.26
N ILE A 172 15.08 -0.32 12.13
CA ILE A 172 14.54 -1.68 12.01
C ILE A 172 15.64 -2.73 11.73
N TRP A 173 16.91 -2.32 11.57
CA TRP A 173 18.02 -3.23 11.33
C TRP A 173 18.63 -3.72 12.66
N PRO A 174 18.34 -4.95 13.11
CA PRO A 174 18.80 -5.46 14.41
C PRO A 174 20.30 -5.75 14.42
N SER A 175 20.90 -5.74 15.61
CA SER A 175 22.32 -6.07 15.80
C SER A 175 22.63 -7.54 15.43
N ARG A 176 23.93 -7.90 15.43
CA ARG A 176 24.36 -9.28 15.21
C ARG A 176 23.71 -10.23 16.22
N ASP A 177 23.93 -9.89 17.48
CA ASP A 177 23.61 -10.71 18.63
C ASP A 177 22.11 -10.97 18.70
N ILE A 178 21.27 -9.94 18.51
CA ILE A 178 19.80 -10.10 18.49
C ILE A 178 19.37 -11.14 17.45
N VAL A 179 19.91 -11.09 16.23
CA VAL A 179 19.54 -12.07 15.21
C VAL A 179 20.05 -13.46 15.57
N THR A 180 21.28 -13.58 16.08
CA THR A 180 21.88 -14.87 16.45
C THR A 180 21.20 -15.52 17.64
N ASP A 181 20.76 -14.73 18.62
CA ASP A 181 20.08 -15.18 19.85
C ASP A 181 18.66 -15.64 19.56
N TYR A 182 17.98 -14.98 18.61
CA TYR A 182 16.61 -15.31 18.24
C TYR A 182 16.48 -16.15 16.97
N MET A 183 17.59 -16.57 16.36
CA MET A 183 17.58 -17.47 15.20
C MET A 183 16.99 -18.83 15.60
N PRO A 184 16.00 -19.38 14.86
CA PRO A 184 15.52 -20.74 15.11
C PRO A 184 16.65 -21.77 14.99
N ASP A 185 16.70 -22.74 15.91
CA ASP A 185 17.78 -23.73 15.99
C ASP A 185 17.96 -24.52 14.68
N ASP A 186 16.85 -24.95 14.07
CA ASP A 186 16.86 -25.67 12.79
C ASP A 186 17.46 -24.84 11.65
N PHE A 187 17.20 -23.53 11.67
CA PHE A 187 17.77 -22.60 10.69
C PHE A 187 19.26 -22.38 10.96
N LYS A 188 19.63 -22.17 12.22
CA LYS A 188 21.01 -21.96 12.68
C LYS A 188 21.91 -23.14 12.33
N TYR A 189 21.41 -24.37 12.43
CA TYR A 189 22.17 -25.57 12.07
C TYR A 189 22.69 -25.54 10.62
N LYS A 190 21.94 -24.94 9.68
CA LYS A 190 22.32 -24.89 8.25
C LYS A 190 22.87 -23.54 7.81
N PHE A 191 22.40 -22.45 8.43
CA PHE A 191 22.58 -21.08 7.94
C PHE A 191 22.89 -20.10 9.09
N ALA A 192 23.74 -20.50 10.05
CA ALA A 192 24.09 -19.73 11.25
C ALA A 192 24.57 -18.29 10.98
N THR A 193 25.16 -18.04 9.81
CA THR A 193 25.75 -16.74 9.44
C THR A 193 24.77 -15.80 8.76
N THR A 194 23.53 -16.24 8.48
CA THR A 194 22.57 -15.43 7.73
C THR A 194 22.06 -14.26 8.57
N ARG A 195 22.30 -13.05 8.07
CA ARG A 195 21.85 -11.80 8.68
C ARG A 195 20.46 -11.39 8.24
N VAL A 196 20.19 -11.56 6.94
CA VAL A 196 18.95 -11.13 6.31
C VAL A 196 18.62 -12.09 5.16
N ILE A 197 17.32 -12.34 5.00
CA ILE A 197 16.71 -13.06 3.89
C ILE A 197 16.02 -12.02 3.02
N LEU A 198 16.47 -11.87 1.78
CA LEU A 198 15.99 -10.89 0.82
C LEU A 198 14.98 -11.52 -0.13
N ASP A 199 13.86 -10.83 -0.32
CA ASP A 199 12.86 -11.17 -1.33
C ASP A 199 12.23 -9.90 -1.94
N ALA A 200 11.95 -9.96 -3.24
CA ALA A 200 11.31 -8.87 -3.95
C ALA A 200 9.78 -9.02 -3.85
N THR A 201 9.12 -8.04 -3.25
CA THR A 201 7.66 -7.97 -3.18
C THR A 201 7.13 -7.06 -4.27
N GLU A 202 6.21 -7.55 -5.11
CA GLU A 202 5.47 -6.71 -6.05
C GLU A 202 4.03 -6.45 -5.61
N THR A 203 3.66 -5.18 -5.53
CA THR A 203 2.31 -4.72 -5.24
C THR A 203 1.63 -4.25 -6.52
N LEU A 204 0.41 -4.71 -6.77
CA LEU A 204 -0.40 -4.23 -7.87
C LEU A 204 -0.81 -2.78 -7.62
N ILE A 205 -0.74 -1.95 -8.66
CA ILE A 205 -1.22 -0.58 -8.62
C ILE A 205 -2.28 -0.34 -9.68
N GLN A 206 -3.10 0.69 -9.47
CA GLN A 206 -3.92 1.24 -10.54
C GLN A 206 -3.03 1.70 -11.69
N LYS A 207 -3.51 1.53 -12.93
CA LYS A 207 -2.80 1.95 -14.12
C LYS A 207 -2.49 3.46 -14.02
N PRO A 208 -1.21 3.87 -14.06
CA PRO A 208 -0.86 5.28 -14.11
C PRO A 208 -1.46 5.96 -15.34
N SER A 209 -1.89 7.21 -15.20
CA SER A 209 -2.40 8.02 -16.32
C SER A 209 -1.29 8.44 -17.28
N HIS A 210 -0.09 8.69 -16.77
CA HIS A 210 1.08 9.04 -17.57
C HIS A 210 1.71 7.80 -18.22
N VAL A 211 1.95 7.87 -19.53
CA VAL A 211 2.48 6.76 -20.33
C VAL A 211 3.87 6.31 -19.86
N ASP A 212 4.74 7.25 -19.47
CA ASP A 212 6.08 6.92 -18.98
C ASP A 212 6.03 6.18 -17.64
N ALA A 213 5.17 6.62 -16.72
CA ALA A 213 4.95 5.91 -15.47
C ALA A 213 4.31 4.54 -15.72
N GLN A 214 3.42 4.43 -16.70
CA GLN A 214 2.79 3.17 -17.09
C GLN A 214 3.83 2.18 -17.64
N SER A 215 4.76 2.62 -18.50
CA SER A 215 5.78 1.75 -19.09
C SER A 215 6.76 1.25 -18.02
N VAL A 216 7.21 2.12 -17.12
CA VAL A 216 8.15 1.78 -16.03
C VAL A 216 7.53 0.83 -15.00
N THR A 217 6.24 1.00 -14.70
CA THR A 217 5.52 0.13 -13.75
C THR A 217 4.96 -1.15 -14.39
N TRP A 218 5.02 -1.29 -15.72
CA TRP A 218 4.49 -2.46 -16.41
C TRP A 218 5.30 -3.71 -16.07
N PHE A 219 4.64 -4.73 -15.54
CA PHE A 219 5.24 -6.02 -15.30
C PHE A 219 4.68 -7.06 -16.28
N SER A 220 5.49 -7.39 -17.28
CA SER A 220 5.09 -8.25 -18.40
C SER A 220 4.57 -9.61 -17.95
N TYR A 221 5.18 -10.21 -16.91
CA TYR A 221 4.78 -11.53 -16.43
C TYR A 221 3.37 -11.56 -15.83
N LYS A 222 2.97 -10.51 -15.08
CA LYS A 222 1.62 -10.41 -14.48
C LYS A 222 0.62 -9.65 -15.36
N HIS A 223 1.05 -9.11 -16.51
CA HIS A 223 0.25 -8.25 -17.38
C HIS A 223 -0.47 -7.10 -16.64
N LYS A 224 0.19 -6.52 -15.63
CA LYS A 224 -0.36 -5.46 -14.78
C LYS A 224 0.72 -4.44 -14.41
N ASN A 225 0.29 -3.24 -14.05
CA ASN A 225 1.15 -2.23 -13.45
C ASN A 225 1.43 -2.61 -11.99
N THR A 226 2.70 -2.63 -11.62
CA THR A 226 3.17 -2.99 -10.28
C THR A 226 4.28 -2.07 -9.82
N ILE A 227 4.40 -1.97 -8.51
CA ILE A 227 5.57 -1.42 -7.83
C ILE A 227 6.29 -2.59 -7.18
N LYS A 228 7.62 -2.60 -7.29
CA LYS A 228 8.49 -3.62 -6.70
C LYS A 228 9.33 -3.00 -5.59
N THR A 229 9.42 -3.70 -4.46
CA THR A 229 10.23 -3.30 -3.31
C THR A 229 11.03 -4.50 -2.81
N MET A 230 12.29 -4.31 -2.48
CA MET A 230 13.11 -5.35 -1.84
C MET A 230 12.85 -5.33 -0.34
N ILE A 231 12.38 -6.46 0.20
CA ILE A 231 12.14 -6.65 1.63
C ILE A 231 13.19 -7.60 2.16
N GLY A 232 13.80 -7.22 3.28
CA GLY A 232 14.68 -8.08 4.05
C GLY A 232 14.03 -8.47 5.36
N CYS A 233 14.06 -9.77 5.66
CA CYS A 233 13.62 -10.32 6.94
C CYS A 233 14.79 -10.98 7.67
N THR A 234 14.78 -10.90 8.99
CA THR A 234 15.64 -11.76 9.83
C THR A 234 15.28 -13.24 9.62
N PRO A 235 16.17 -14.19 9.94
CA PRO A 235 15.85 -15.62 9.97
C PRO A 235 14.65 -16.02 10.84
N ARG A 236 14.26 -15.19 11.82
CA ARG A 236 13.05 -15.39 12.64
C ARG A 236 11.78 -14.83 11.98
N GLY A 237 11.91 -14.10 10.88
CA GLY A 237 10.79 -13.59 10.09
C GLY A 237 10.40 -12.13 10.38
N THR A 238 11.12 -11.42 11.25
CA THR A 238 10.90 -9.98 11.46
C THR A 238 11.46 -9.19 10.28
N VAL A 239 10.68 -8.26 9.72
CA VAL A 239 11.15 -7.31 8.70
C VAL A 239 12.28 -6.46 9.28
N SER A 240 13.43 -6.48 8.64
CA SER A 240 14.64 -5.77 9.06
C SER A 240 15.16 -4.77 8.02
N TYR A 241 14.63 -4.81 6.80
CA TYR A 241 15.05 -3.93 5.72
C TYR A 241 13.92 -3.74 4.71
N VAL A 242 13.79 -2.53 4.18
CA VAL A 242 12.84 -2.15 3.12
C VAL A 242 13.58 -1.18 2.20
N SER A 243 13.69 -1.49 0.91
CA SER A 243 14.27 -0.56 -0.06
C SER A 243 13.29 0.56 -0.42
N ASP A 244 13.80 1.57 -1.13
CA ASP A 244 12.92 2.41 -1.96
C ASP A 244 12.09 1.55 -2.92
N ALA A 245 10.95 2.09 -3.31
CA ALA A 245 10.03 1.45 -4.23
C ALA A 245 10.41 1.77 -5.69
N TYR A 246 10.38 0.75 -6.56
CA TYR A 246 10.73 0.84 -7.97
C TYR A 246 9.56 0.42 -8.86
N GLY A 247 9.56 0.85 -10.12
CA GLY A 247 8.61 0.30 -11.09
C GLY A 247 8.80 -1.20 -11.26
N GLY A 248 7.70 -1.94 -11.49
CA GLY A 248 7.72 -3.40 -11.61
C GLY A 248 8.66 -3.99 -12.66
N SER A 249 9.10 -3.19 -13.63
CA SER A 249 10.11 -3.59 -14.62
C SER A 249 11.54 -3.62 -14.08
N ALA A 250 11.82 -3.04 -12.91
CA ALA A 250 13.14 -3.05 -12.31
C ALA A 250 13.57 -4.48 -11.92
N SER A 251 14.84 -4.80 -12.19
CA SER A 251 15.43 -6.06 -11.74
C SER A 251 15.82 -5.98 -10.27
N ASP A 252 15.78 -7.12 -9.58
CA ASP A 252 16.11 -7.20 -8.15
C ASP A 252 17.55 -6.73 -7.90
N ARG A 253 18.45 -7.02 -8.86
CA ARG A 253 19.81 -6.50 -8.88
C ARG A 253 19.86 -4.98 -8.92
N GLN A 254 19.12 -4.32 -9.80
CA GLN A 254 19.10 -2.85 -9.89
C GLN A 254 18.64 -2.19 -8.59
N ILE A 255 17.69 -2.83 -7.89
CA ILE A 255 17.21 -2.35 -6.60
C ILE A 255 18.33 -2.46 -5.56
N ILE A 256 19.05 -3.58 -5.52
CA ILE A 256 20.16 -3.80 -4.57
C ILE A 256 21.35 -2.88 -4.87
N GLU A 257 21.72 -2.69 -6.14
CA GLU A 257 22.82 -1.81 -6.57
C GLU A 257 22.64 -0.35 -6.10
N LYS A 258 21.38 0.09 -6.02
CA LYS A 258 21.03 1.45 -5.58
C LYS A 258 20.67 1.55 -4.11
N SER A 259 20.68 0.44 -3.40
CA SER A 259 20.24 0.39 -2.01
C SER A 259 21.33 0.76 -1.01
N GLU A 260 20.88 1.21 0.16
CA GLU A 260 21.74 1.38 1.34
C GLU A 260 22.25 0.04 1.88
N LEU A 261 21.74 -1.11 1.42
CA LEU A 261 22.16 -2.42 1.87
C LEU A 261 23.64 -2.70 1.55
N LEU A 262 24.18 -2.09 0.48
CA LEU A 262 25.61 -2.12 0.16
C LEU A 262 26.45 -1.19 1.05
N GLN A 263 25.82 -0.24 1.75
CA GLN A 263 26.47 0.74 2.62
C GLN A 263 26.38 0.36 4.10
N LEU A 264 25.46 -0.53 4.47
CA LEU A 264 25.49 -1.22 5.74
C LEU A 264 26.86 -1.89 5.82
N ASN A 265 27.73 -1.47 6.74
CA ASN A 265 29.06 -2.04 6.93
C ASN A 265 28.94 -3.47 7.49
N LEU A 266 28.44 -4.40 6.67
CA LEU A 266 28.20 -5.79 6.99
C LEU A 266 29.53 -6.53 7.25
N ASN A 267 30.62 -5.99 6.72
CA ASN A 267 32.00 -6.47 6.85
C ASN A 267 32.66 -6.20 8.22
N LEU A 268 32.01 -5.47 9.14
CA LEU A 268 32.54 -5.27 10.49
C LEU A 268 32.50 -6.54 11.35
N PHE A 269 31.99 -7.65 10.79
CA PHE A 269 31.74 -8.88 11.51
C PHE A 269 32.27 -10.07 10.71
N GLU A 270 33.01 -10.97 11.37
CA GLU A 270 33.46 -12.21 10.74
C GLU A 270 32.27 -13.06 10.28
N GLN A 271 32.34 -13.52 9.03
CA GLN A 271 31.46 -14.51 8.41
C GLN A 271 29.97 -14.11 8.39
N VAL A 272 29.63 -13.12 7.56
CA VAL A 272 28.25 -12.69 7.31
C VAL A 272 27.72 -13.27 6.01
N SER A 273 26.47 -13.77 6.03
CA SER A 273 25.76 -14.14 4.81
C SER A 273 24.41 -13.44 4.66
N ILE A 274 24.02 -13.25 3.41
CA ILE A 274 22.68 -12.87 2.97
C ILE A 274 22.08 -14.10 2.33
N MET A 275 20.81 -14.39 2.63
CA MET A 275 20.05 -15.38 1.88
C MET A 275 19.13 -14.65 0.92
N ALA A 276 18.95 -15.15 -0.29
CA ALA A 276 18.08 -14.53 -1.26
C ALA A 276 17.42 -15.58 -2.17
N ASP A 277 16.31 -15.22 -2.80
CA ASP A 277 15.70 -16.09 -3.81
C ASP A 277 16.65 -16.29 -5.02
N ARG A 278 16.43 -17.38 -5.76
CA ARG A 278 17.25 -17.81 -6.91
C ARG A 278 17.46 -16.73 -7.97
N GLY A 279 16.48 -15.83 -8.15
CA GLY A 279 16.56 -14.74 -9.13
C GLY A 279 17.55 -13.63 -8.76
N ILE A 280 17.99 -13.58 -7.50
CA ILE A 280 18.78 -12.47 -6.95
C ILE A 280 20.27 -12.83 -7.02
N MET A 281 20.84 -12.79 -8.22
CA MET A 281 22.27 -13.07 -8.46
C MET A 281 23.12 -11.81 -8.25
N VAL A 282 23.56 -11.60 -7.01
CA VAL A 282 24.26 -10.37 -6.57
C VAL A 282 25.54 -10.62 -5.77
N GLN A 283 26.09 -11.83 -5.77
CA GLN A 283 27.31 -12.18 -5.02
C GLN A 283 28.48 -11.23 -5.32
N ASP A 284 28.62 -10.78 -6.56
CA ASP A 284 29.65 -9.86 -7.00
C ASP A 284 29.53 -8.47 -6.34
N LEU A 285 28.30 -8.01 -6.04
CA LEU A 285 28.07 -6.72 -5.36
C LEU A 285 28.56 -6.74 -3.90
N PHE A 286 28.57 -7.92 -3.29
CA PHE A 286 28.92 -8.13 -1.89
C PHE A 286 30.34 -8.67 -1.68
N ALA A 287 31.03 -9.04 -2.76
CA ALA A 287 32.36 -9.67 -2.70
C ALA A 287 33.41 -8.80 -2.01
N ALA A 288 33.38 -7.48 -2.22
CA ALA A 288 34.32 -6.53 -1.60
C ALA A 288 34.13 -6.41 -0.07
N GLN A 289 33.00 -6.87 0.46
CA GLN A 289 32.65 -6.85 1.88
C GLN A 289 32.82 -8.21 2.56
N ASP A 290 33.32 -9.21 1.83
CA ASP A 290 33.42 -10.60 2.31
C ASP A 290 32.06 -11.16 2.79
N VAL A 291 30.97 -10.73 2.14
CA VAL A 291 29.62 -11.20 2.43
C VAL A 291 29.19 -12.27 1.42
N LYS A 292 28.83 -13.45 1.91
CA LYS A 292 28.34 -14.56 1.08
C LYS A 292 26.84 -14.40 0.80
N VAL A 293 26.43 -14.56 -0.45
CA VAL A 293 25.03 -14.56 -0.87
C VAL A 293 24.62 -16.01 -1.14
N ASN A 294 23.84 -16.56 -0.22
CA ASN A 294 23.30 -17.91 -0.31
C ASN A 294 22.00 -17.88 -1.13
N THR A 295 22.04 -18.43 -2.34
CA THR A 295 20.85 -18.68 -3.16
C THR A 295 20.63 -20.19 -3.34
N PRO A 296 19.38 -20.65 -3.47
CA PRO A 296 19.13 -22.07 -3.74
C PRO A 296 19.74 -22.48 -5.10
N THR A 297 20.28 -23.70 -5.19
CA THR A 297 20.92 -24.20 -6.42
C THR A 297 19.95 -24.24 -7.61
N MET A 298 20.45 -23.87 -8.80
CA MET A 298 19.71 -24.00 -10.05
C MET A 298 19.36 -25.46 -10.32
N LEU A 299 18.10 -25.71 -10.67
CA LEU A 299 17.66 -26.96 -11.25
C LEU A 299 18.29 -27.07 -12.64
N LYS A 300 19.42 -27.78 -12.77
CA LYS A 300 20.08 -28.07 -14.06
C LYS A 300 19.21 -29.02 -14.91
N GLY A 301 18.05 -28.56 -15.38
CA GLY A 301 17.10 -29.33 -16.18
C GLY A 301 16.23 -30.33 -15.40
N LYS A 302 16.17 -30.24 -14.07
CA LYS A 302 15.28 -31.08 -13.23
C LYS A 302 13.98 -30.32 -12.90
N SER A 303 12.85 -31.03 -12.80
CA SER A 303 11.56 -30.43 -12.45
C SER A 303 11.43 -30.08 -10.96
N GLN A 304 12.25 -30.68 -10.10
CA GLN A 304 12.27 -30.48 -8.65
C GLN A 304 13.70 -30.58 -8.09
N LEU A 305 13.91 -29.97 -6.92
CA LEU A 305 15.15 -30.14 -6.16
C LEU A 305 15.19 -31.57 -5.63
N GLU A 306 16.30 -32.27 -5.86
CA GLU A 306 16.57 -33.54 -5.19
C GLU A 306 16.58 -33.31 -3.68
N PRO A 307 15.91 -34.14 -2.86
CA PRO A 307 15.86 -33.97 -1.41
C PRO A 307 17.24 -33.80 -0.77
N GLU A 308 18.26 -34.44 -1.34
CA GLU A 308 19.64 -34.46 -0.85
C GLU A 308 20.58 -33.43 -1.51
N GLY A 309 20.16 -32.80 -2.61
CA GLY A 309 20.97 -31.82 -3.38
C GLY A 309 20.76 -30.36 -2.96
N SER A 310 19.79 -30.10 -2.08
CA SER A 310 19.46 -28.77 -1.56
C SER A 310 20.44 -28.25 -0.49
N CYS A 311 21.32 -29.13 0.02
CA CYS A 311 22.16 -28.87 1.20
C CYS A 311 23.67 -28.86 0.94
N LYS A 312 24.13 -28.80 -0.32
CA LYS A 312 25.56 -28.63 -0.60
C LYS A 312 25.84 -27.18 -1.00
N GLY A 313 26.06 -26.35 0.01
CA GLY A 313 26.79 -25.10 -0.16
C GLY A 313 28.20 -25.42 -0.67
N GLN A 314 28.68 -24.65 -1.64
CA GLN A 314 30.08 -24.69 -2.03
C GLN A 314 30.93 -24.27 -0.82
N GLU A 315 31.88 -25.14 -0.49
CA GLU A 315 33.00 -24.90 0.44
C GLU A 315 33.68 -23.56 0.16
#